data_AF-A0A7X3A9M6-F1
#
_entry.id   AF-A0A7X3A9M6-F1
#
_cell.length_a   1.000
_cell.length_b   1.000
_cell.length_c   1.000
_cell.angle_alpha   90.00
_cell.angle_beta   90.00
_cell.angle_gamma   90.00
#
_symmetry.space_group_name_H-M   'P 1'
#
loop_
_entity.id
_entity.type
_entity.pdbx_description
1 polymer ?
#
loop_
_entity_poly.entity_id
_entity_poly.type
_entity_poly.pdbx_seq_one_letter_code
_entity_poly.pdbx_strand_id
1 'polypeptide(L)' 'MLDLEKTREKIIALNESDAKSILMLTAANIQMVNGGNGSFTSEACVNELIRLYNSIPEPKGKGK' A
#
# COMPACT_ATOMS: atom_id res chain seq x y z
N MET A 1 -3.26 15.83 -3.88
CA MET A 1 -1.79 15.76 -4.00
C MET A 1 -1.29 14.95 -2.82
N LEU A 2 -0.45 13.93 -3.06
CA LEU A 2 0.12 13.12 -1.99
C LEU A 2 1.01 13.99 -1.10
N ASP A 3 0.70 14.02 0.20
CA ASP A 3 1.53 14.68 1.20
C ASP A 3 2.74 13.77 1.49
N LEU A 4 3.88 14.14 0.91
CA LEU A 4 5.11 13.33 0.95
C LEU A 4 5.65 13.17 2.37
N GLU A 5 5.54 14.20 3.21
CA GLU A 5 6.02 14.16 4.59
C GLU A 5 5.15 13.23 5.43
N LYS A 6 3.82 13.34 5.34
CA LYS A 6 2.93 12.39 6.03
C LYS A 6 3.11 10.96 5.54
N THR A 7 3.35 10.77 4.25
CA THR A 7 3.61 9.45 3.67
C THR A 7 4.90 8.86 4.22
N ARG A 8 5.94 9.67 4.38
CA ARG A 8 7.21 9.25 4.99
C ARG A 8 7.04 8.86 6.45
N GLU A 9 6.31 9.64 7.25
CA GLU A 9 6.03 9.32 8.66
C GLU A 9 5.25 8.00 8.80
N LYS A 10 4.25 7.79 7.93
CA LYS A 10 3.48 6.55 7.85
C LYS A 10 4.33 5.33 7.53
N ILE A 11 5.29 5.45 6.60
CA ILE A 11 6.23 4.37 6.27
C ILE A 11 7.15 4.05 7.46
N ILE A 12 7.65 5.07 8.17
CA ILE A 12 8.51 4.88 9.36
C ILE A 12 7.74 4.17 10.49
N ALA A 13 6.43 4.35 10.57
CA ALA A 13 5.57 3.72 11.58
C ALA A 13 5.22 2.25 11.30
N LEU A 14 5.55 1.71 10.12
CA LEU A 14 5.26 0.33 9.74
C LEU A 14 6.01 -0.66 10.65
N ASN A 15 5.28 -1.65 11.16
CA ASN A 15 5.88 -2.82 11.80
C ASN A 15 6.05 -3.98 10.81
N GLU A 16 6.64 -5.09 11.26
CA GLU A 16 6.91 -6.26 10.42
C GLU A 16 5.63 -6.87 9.81
N SER A 17 4.53 -6.90 10.57
CA SER A 17 3.24 -7.39 10.09
C SER A 17 2.67 -6.49 8.99
N ASP A 18 2.73 -5.17 9.18
CA ASP A 18 2.24 -4.21 8.19
C ASP A 18 3.05 -4.32 6.88
N ALA A 19 4.38 -4.43 7.00
CA ALA A 19 5.28 -4.62 5.86
C ALA A 19 4.98 -5.93 5.11
N LYS A 20 4.70 -7.03 5.82
CA LYS A 20 4.30 -8.31 5.23
C LYS A 20 2.98 -8.19 4.45
N SER A 21 1.98 -7.51 5.01
CA SER A 21 0.69 -7.31 4.32
C SER A 21 0.84 -6.50 3.03
N ILE A 22 1.63 -5.42 3.05
CA ILE A 22 1.92 -4.61 1.86
C ILE A 22 2.66 -5.42 0.80
N LEU A 23 3.65 -6.21 1.20
CA LEU A 23 4.42 -7.06 0.29
C LEU A 23 3.55 -8.15 -0.35
N MET A 24 2.67 -8.80 0.42
CA MET A 24 1.74 -9.81 -0.08
C MET A 24 0.74 -9.24 -1.08
N LEU A 25 0.15 -8.08 -0.80
CA LEU A 25 -0.75 -7.38 -1.72
C LEU A 25 -0.03 -7.01 -3.03
N THR A 26 1.20 -6.50 -2.93
CA THR A 26 2.03 -6.17 -4.09
C THR A 26 2.33 -7.42 -4.93
N ALA A 27 2.73 -8.52 -4.30
CA ALA A 27 3.02 -9.78 -4.97
C ALA A 27 1.78 -10.36 -5.68
N ALA A 28 0.60 -10.30 -5.04
CA ALA A 28 -0.66 -10.75 -5.63
C ALA A 28 -1.01 -9.94 -6.89
N ASN A 29 -0.85 -8.62 -6.84
CA ASN A 29 -1.08 -7.74 -8.00
C ASN A 29 -0.11 -8.03 -9.15
N ILE A 30 1.18 -8.24 -8.86
CA ILE A 30 2.17 -8.64 -9.88
C ILE A 30 1.81 -9.98 -10.51
N GLN A 31 1.38 -10.96 -9.71
CA GLN A 31 0.96 -12.27 -10.22
C GLN A 31 -0.27 -12.16 -11.13
N MET A 32 -1.25 -11.30 -10.81
CA MET A 32 -2.41 -11.07 -11.68
C MET A 32 -2.02 -10.50 -13.05
N VAL A 33 -1.04 -9.58 -13.08
CA VAL A 33 -0.50 -9.01 -14.32
C VAL A 33 0.30 -10.07 -15.10
N ASN A 34 1.24 -10.75 -14.44
CA ASN A 34 2.11 -11.75 -15.08
C ASN A 34 1.33 -12.98 -15.59
N GLY A 35 0.23 -13.34 -14.92
CA GLY A 35 -0.64 -14.44 -15.33
C GLY A 35 -1.49 -14.14 -16.57
N GLY A 36 -1.42 -12.92 -17.12
CA GLY A 36 -2.08 -12.56 -18.37
C GLY A 36 -3.62 -12.50 -18.29
N ASN A 37 -4.18 -12.39 -17.09
CA ASN A 37 -5.63 -12.48 -16.88
C ASN A 37 -6.42 -11.25 -17.41
N GLY A 38 -5.73 -10.26 -17.99
CA GLY A 38 -6.32 -9.09 -18.67
C GLY A 38 -7.16 -8.14 -17.80
N SER A 39 -7.46 -8.54 -16.56
CA SER A 39 -8.36 -7.87 -15.62
C SER A 39 -7.68 -6.78 -14.79
N PHE A 40 -6.35 -6.71 -14.81
CA PHE A 40 -5.59 -5.66 -14.15
C PHE A 40 -5.49 -4.42 -15.05
N THR A 41 -6.54 -3.59 -15.02
CA THR A 41 -6.60 -2.31 -15.74
C THR A 41 -5.91 -1.18 -14.96
N SER A 42 -5.67 -0.03 -15.60
CA SER A 42 -5.15 1.17 -14.93
C SER A 42 -6.01 1.60 -13.73
N GLU A 43 -7.33 1.44 -13.83
CA GLU A 43 -8.27 1.75 -12.76
C GLU A 43 -8.15 0.76 -11.59
N ALA A 44 -8.05 -0.55 -11.88
CA ALA A 44 -7.82 -1.56 -10.86
C ALA A 44 -6.49 -1.34 -10.12
N CYS A 45 -5.45 -0.92 -10.86
CA CYS A 45 -4.17 -0.55 -10.29
C CYS A 45 -4.28 0.65 -9.34
N VAL A 46 -4.95 1.74 -9.76
CA VAL A 46 -5.15 2.94 -8.93
C VAL A 46 -5.95 2.60 -7.67
N ASN A 47 -7.02 1.80 -7.79
CA ASN A 47 -7.83 1.38 -6.66
C ASN A 47 -7.03 0.56 -5.64
N GLU A 48 -6.17 -0.36 -6.10
CA GLU A 48 -5.34 -1.13 -5.19
C GLU A 48 -4.20 -0.31 -4.56
N LEU A 49 -3.64 0.67 -5.28
CA LEU A 49 -2.68 1.61 -4.69
C LEU A 49 -3.33 2.47 -3.60
N ILE A 50 -4.57 2.93 -3.80
CA ILE A 50 -5.34 3.65 -2.77
C ILE A 50 -5.62 2.75 -1.57
N ARG A 51 -6.03 1.50 -1.81
CA ARG A 51 -6.29 0.53 -0.74
C ARG A 51 -5.04 0.23 0.07
N LEU A 52 -3.90 0.03 -0.59
CA LEU A 52 -2.59 -0.12 0.04
C LEU A 52 -2.23 1.10 0.89
N TYR A 53 -2.36 2.31 0.32
CA TYR A 53 -2.08 3.55 1.04
C TYR A 53 -2.93 3.70 2.30
N ASN A 54 -4.21 3.38 2.21
CA ASN A 54 -5.14 3.43 3.35
C ASN A 54 -4.93 2.31 4.38
N SER A 55 -4.26 1.22 4.00
CA SER A 55 -3.90 0.13 4.91
C SER A 55 -2.68 0.46 5.78
N ILE A 56 -1.89 1.48 5.40
CA ILE A 56 -0.74 1.91 6.19
C ILE A 56 -1.26 2.56 7.48
N PRO A 57 -0.88 2.05 8.66
CA PRO A 57 -1.35 2.59 9.92
C PRO A 57 -0.98 4.06 10.08
N GLU A 58 -1.86 4.83 10.72
CA GLU A 58 -1.55 6.20 11.09
C GLU A 58 -0.35 6.22 12.05
N PRO A 59 0.57 7.18 11.90
CA PRO A 59 1.66 7.33 12.84
C PRO A 59 1.05 7.48 14.23
N LYS A 60 1.47 6.64 15.18
CA LYS A 60 1.15 6.88 16.59
C LYS A 60 1.84 8.18 16.96
N GLY A 61 1.12 9.30 16.83
CA GLY A 61 1.56 10.58 17.35
C GLY A 61 1.98 10.37 18.79
N LYS A 62 3.13 10.93 19.17
CA LYS A 62 3.47 11.10 20.58
C LYS A 62 2.32 11.91 21.20
N GLY A 63 1.35 11.21 21.79
CA GLY A 63 0.33 11.83 22.62
C GLY A 63 1.05 12.64 23.67
N LYS A 64 0.83 13.95 23.65
CA LYS A 64 1.14 14.84 24.76
C LYS A 64 0.35 14.42 25.99
#